data_AF-A0A547L5T1-F1
#
_entry.id   AF-A0A547L5T1-F1
#
_cell.length_a   1.000
_cell.length_b   1.000
_cell.length_c   1.000
_cell.angle_alpha   90.00
_cell.angle_beta   90.00
_cell.angle_gamma   90.00
#
_symmetry.space_group_name_H-M   'P 1'
#
loop_
_entity.id
_entity.type
_entity.pdbx_description
1 polymer ?
#
loop_
_entity_poly.entity_id
_entity_poly.type
_entity_poly.pdbx_seq_one_letter_code
_entity_poly.pdbx_strand_id
1 'polypeptide(L)'
;MDCNFARALALVLKSEGGWSDNPADPGGATMKGVTLANFRRYVKADAGKADLKKIGDDQVATVYRRFYWDAVLGAELPDGVDLAVFDFAVNSGPGRAAKYLQASVGVPQDGRIGPATLAAVKTKPAGVVIDQLCDARLAFLRRLPTWATFGRGWSDRVGSVRAQALLMSAAATAPASVRLAMPAPVPQPAPLAAETPAGTKPVPASPAPGGPGIPAAAKAGGLIAACLLVAYAAWHRIAVALQGIF
;
A
#
# COMPACT_ATOMS: atom_id res chain seq x y z
N MET A 1 4.07 12.34 10.28
CA MET A 1 2.82 11.99 10.99
C MET A 1 2.52 10.53 10.67
N ASP A 2 2.03 9.71 11.60
CA ASP A 2 1.69 8.30 11.33
C ASP A 2 0.39 8.13 10.50
N CYS A 3 -0.16 9.22 9.97
CA CYS A 3 -1.44 9.24 9.25
C CYS A 3 -1.40 8.50 7.91
N ASN A 4 -0.22 8.37 7.29
CA ASN A 4 -0.09 7.80 5.95
C ASN A 4 0.05 6.28 5.92
N PHE A 5 0.33 5.61 7.05
CA PHE A 5 0.60 4.16 7.04
C PHE A 5 -0.52 3.35 6.38
N ALA A 6 -1.78 3.59 6.75
CA ALA A 6 -2.92 2.87 6.19
C ALA A 6 -3.05 3.08 4.67
N ARG A 7 -2.87 4.32 4.21
CA ARG A 7 -2.88 4.67 2.77
C ARG A 7 -1.71 4.01 2.04
N ALA A 8 -0.50 4.08 2.61
CA ALA A 8 0.70 3.52 2.02
C ALA A 8 0.63 2.00 1.94
N LEU A 9 0.16 1.34 3.00
CA LEU A 9 -0.07 -0.10 3.04
C LEU A 9 -1.05 -0.53 1.94
N ALA A 10 -2.18 0.16 1.80
CA ALA A 10 -3.15 -0.14 0.74
C ALA A 10 -2.56 0.00 -0.67
N LEU A 11 -1.63 0.93 -0.89
CA LEU A 11 -0.93 1.07 -2.18
C LEU A 11 0.09 -0.05 -2.42
N VAL A 12 0.89 -0.37 -1.41
CA VAL A 12 1.90 -1.43 -1.49
C VAL A 12 1.27 -2.79 -1.74
N LEU A 13 0.19 -3.12 -1.02
CA LEU A 13 -0.48 -4.42 -1.11
C LEU A 13 -1.10 -4.69 -2.49
N LYS A 14 -1.33 -3.67 -3.33
CA LYS A 14 -1.77 -3.86 -4.74
C LYS A 14 -0.76 -4.66 -5.57
N SER A 15 0.51 -4.61 -5.17
CA SER A 15 1.60 -5.32 -5.84
C SER A 15 1.92 -6.67 -5.20
N GLU A 16 1.21 -7.05 -4.13
CA GLU A 16 1.51 -8.26 -3.35
C GLU A 16 0.66 -9.44 -3.83
N GLY A 17 1.30 -10.61 -3.89
CA GLY A 17 0.68 -11.85 -4.35
C GLY A 17 -0.04 -12.63 -3.25
N GLY A 18 -0.63 -13.75 -3.64
CA GLY A 18 -1.25 -14.72 -2.72
C GLY A 18 -0.23 -15.68 -2.08
N TRP A 19 -0.66 -16.91 -1.83
CA TRP A 19 0.18 -17.97 -1.24
C TRP A 19 1.32 -18.37 -2.17
N SER A 20 2.53 -18.52 -1.62
CA SER A 20 3.69 -19.15 -2.26
C SER A 20 4.43 -20.01 -1.23
N ASP A 21 4.94 -21.16 -1.65
CA ASP A 21 5.72 -22.07 -0.81
C ASP A 21 6.60 -22.92 -1.73
N ASN A 22 7.77 -22.39 -2.09
CA ASN A 22 8.72 -23.07 -2.94
C ASN A 22 9.81 -23.74 -2.07
N PRO A 23 10.05 -25.05 -2.18
CA PRO A 23 11.11 -25.72 -1.40
C PRO A 23 12.53 -25.20 -1.69
N ALA A 24 12.77 -24.66 -2.89
CA ALA A 24 14.05 -24.06 -3.26
C ALA A 24 14.22 -22.60 -2.77
N ASP A 25 13.20 -22.08 -2.10
CA ASP A 25 13.11 -20.70 -1.61
C ASP A 25 13.38 -20.67 -0.10
N PRO A 26 14.53 -20.14 0.36
CA PRO A 26 14.84 -20.10 1.80
C PRO A 26 13.95 -19.17 2.64
N GLY A 27 13.14 -18.31 2.02
CA GLY A 27 12.13 -17.48 2.71
C GLY A 27 10.86 -18.28 3.02
N GLY A 28 10.68 -19.41 2.33
CA GLY A 28 9.67 -20.41 2.60
C GLY A 28 8.24 -19.91 2.38
N ALA A 29 7.31 -20.55 3.08
CA ALA A 29 5.90 -20.24 3.02
C ALA A 29 5.61 -18.74 3.24
N THR A 30 4.91 -18.13 2.28
CA THR A 30 4.58 -16.71 2.23
C THR A 30 3.11 -16.52 1.84
N MET A 31 2.42 -15.57 2.48
CA MET A 31 1.05 -15.16 2.15
C MET A 31 0.94 -13.64 2.21
N LYS A 32 0.43 -12.98 1.16
CA LYS A 32 0.29 -11.51 1.10
C LYS A 32 1.61 -10.78 1.45
N GLY A 33 2.74 -11.29 0.94
CA GLY A 33 4.09 -10.74 1.21
C GLY A 33 4.63 -11.00 2.64
N VAL A 34 3.88 -11.71 3.50
CA VAL A 34 4.31 -12.09 4.86
C VAL A 34 4.89 -13.50 4.85
N THR A 35 6.17 -13.64 5.20
CA THR A 35 6.80 -14.95 5.41
C THR A 35 6.38 -15.57 6.73
N LEU A 36 6.43 -16.90 6.84
CA LEU A 36 6.14 -17.61 8.10
C LEU A 36 7.06 -17.16 9.24
N ALA A 37 8.32 -16.86 8.95
CA ALA A 37 9.26 -16.34 9.95
C ALA A 37 8.82 -14.98 10.51
N ASN A 38 8.40 -14.05 9.66
CA ASN A 38 7.91 -12.75 10.10
C ASN A 38 6.56 -12.86 10.82
N PHE A 39 5.66 -13.72 10.34
CA PHE A 39 4.40 -13.98 11.01
C PHE A 39 4.61 -14.52 12.43
N ARG A 40 5.56 -15.45 12.60
CA ARG A 40 5.96 -15.95 13.91
C ARG A 40 6.54 -14.86 14.80
N ARG A 41 7.44 -14.05 14.26
CA ARG A 41 8.13 -13.00 15.01
C ARG A 41 7.19 -11.92 15.52
N TYR A 42 6.19 -11.52 14.74
CA TYR A 42 5.39 -10.33 15.04
C TYR A 42 3.94 -10.58 15.43
N VAL A 43 3.40 -11.77 15.16
CA VAL A 43 1.97 -12.08 15.37
C VAL A 43 1.78 -13.34 16.22
N LYS A 44 2.29 -14.49 15.79
CA LYS A 44 2.03 -15.78 16.43
C LYS A 44 3.24 -16.72 16.40
N ALA A 45 4.01 -16.75 17.49
CA ALA A 45 5.32 -17.43 17.57
C ALA A 45 5.31 -18.91 17.17
N ASP A 46 4.23 -19.64 17.48
CA ASP A 46 4.05 -21.07 17.23
C ASP A 46 3.31 -21.36 15.90
N ALA A 47 3.04 -20.36 15.07
CA ALA A 47 2.25 -20.50 13.85
C ALA A 47 2.82 -21.54 12.87
N GLY A 48 1.94 -22.29 12.21
CA GLY A 48 2.24 -23.14 11.07
C GLY A 48 1.84 -22.51 9.73
N LYS A 49 2.07 -23.26 8.64
CA LYS A 49 1.66 -22.88 7.28
C LYS A 49 0.14 -22.67 7.17
N ALA A 50 -0.64 -23.47 7.89
CA ALA A 50 -2.10 -23.36 7.91
C ALA A 50 -2.59 -22.06 8.56
N ASP A 51 -1.93 -21.61 9.63
CA ASP A 51 -2.23 -20.31 10.24
C ASP A 51 -1.88 -19.18 9.27
N LEU A 52 -0.71 -19.24 8.63
CA LEU A 52 -0.26 -18.22 7.69
C LEU A 52 -1.19 -18.09 6.47
N LYS A 53 -1.73 -19.19 5.94
CA LYS A 53 -2.73 -19.15 4.86
C LYS A 53 -4.02 -18.41 5.25
N LYS A 54 -4.33 -18.36 6.55
CA LYS A 54 -5.52 -17.72 7.11
C LYS A 54 -5.22 -16.35 7.71
N ILE A 55 -4.07 -15.75 7.38
CA ILE A 55 -3.66 -14.45 7.93
C ILE A 55 -4.71 -13.36 7.68
N GLY A 56 -5.13 -12.70 8.76
CA GLY A 56 -6.05 -11.57 8.74
C GLY A 56 -5.38 -10.28 8.24
N ASP A 57 -6.17 -9.33 7.75
CA ASP A 57 -5.63 -8.06 7.23
C ASP A 57 -4.99 -7.20 8.34
N ASP A 58 -5.48 -7.30 9.57
CA ASP A 58 -4.91 -6.71 10.78
C ASP A 58 -3.53 -7.29 11.12
N GLN A 59 -3.38 -8.60 10.95
CA GLN A 59 -2.12 -9.31 11.17
C GLN A 59 -1.10 -8.99 10.07
N VAL A 60 -1.54 -8.89 8.81
CA VAL A 60 -0.72 -8.37 7.71
C VAL A 60 -0.24 -6.96 8.05
N ALA A 61 -1.16 -6.05 8.42
CA ALA A 61 -0.81 -4.68 8.78
C ALA A 61 0.19 -4.63 9.95
N THR A 62 0.05 -5.51 10.95
CA THR A 62 1.00 -5.62 12.08
C THR A 62 2.41 -5.95 11.61
N VAL A 63 2.56 -6.95 10.72
CA VAL A 63 3.87 -7.32 10.16
C VAL A 63 4.45 -6.18 9.34
N TYR A 64 3.67 -5.59 8.44
CA TYR A 64 4.14 -4.52 7.57
C TYR A 64 4.56 -3.28 8.34
N ARG A 65 3.81 -2.93 9.40
CA ARG A 65 4.17 -1.83 10.29
C ARG A 65 5.52 -2.09 10.96
N ARG A 66 5.61 -3.19 11.71
CA ARG A 66 6.78 -3.46 12.57
C ARG A 66 8.04 -3.76 11.77
N PHE A 67 7.94 -4.51 10.68
CA PHE A 67 9.12 -4.96 9.95
C PHE A 67 9.60 -3.97 8.88
N TYR A 68 8.68 -3.23 8.25
CA TYR A 68 9.02 -2.34 7.15
C TYR A 68 8.85 -0.87 7.52
N TRP A 69 7.66 -0.45 7.96
CA TRP A 69 7.35 0.97 8.20
C TRP A 69 8.19 1.56 9.35
N ASP A 70 8.20 0.89 10.49
CA ASP A 70 8.91 1.36 11.68
C ASP A 70 10.44 1.28 11.44
N ALA A 71 10.90 0.26 10.72
CA ALA A 71 12.32 0.09 10.38
C ALA A 71 12.89 1.21 9.49
N VAL A 72 12.03 1.96 8.79
CA VAL A 72 12.42 3.14 7.99
C VAL A 72 11.96 4.46 8.59
N LEU A 73 11.48 4.45 9.84
CA LEU A 73 10.87 5.60 10.49
C LEU A 73 9.81 6.28 9.61
N GLY A 74 8.95 5.48 8.96
CA GLY A 74 7.97 5.96 7.99
C GLY A 74 7.09 7.09 8.51
N ALA A 75 6.71 7.03 9.79
CA ALA A 75 5.91 8.07 10.46
C ALA A 75 6.63 9.43 10.62
N GLU A 76 7.97 9.47 10.52
CA GLU A 76 8.79 10.67 10.68
C GLU A 76 9.25 11.29 9.35
N LEU A 77 9.11 10.54 8.26
CA LEU A 77 9.43 11.03 6.92
C LEU A 77 8.34 11.99 6.40
N PRO A 78 8.69 12.94 5.52
CA PRO A 78 7.70 13.80 4.87
C PRO A 78 6.71 12.99 4.03
N ASP A 79 5.49 13.53 3.89
CA ASP A 79 4.43 12.93 3.07
C ASP A 79 4.92 12.66 1.64
N GLY A 80 4.68 11.43 1.18
CA GLY A 80 5.13 10.93 -0.11
C GLY A 80 6.54 10.31 -0.07
N VAL A 81 7.49 10.90 0.66
CA VAL A 81 8.80 10.28 0.89
C VAL A 81 8.63 9.00 1.69
N ASP A 82 7.76 9.03 2.70
CA ASP A 82 7.35 7.88 3.51
C ASP A 82 6.87 6.69 2.66
N LEU A 83 5.97 6.91 1.70
CA LEU A 83 5.47 5.89 0.77
C LEU A 83 6.60 5.35 -0.12
N ALA A 84 7.41 6.23 -0.72
CA ALA A 84 8.45 5.81 -1.65
C ALA A 84 9.52 4.95 -0.96
N VAL A 85 9.91 5.32 0.26
CA VAL A 85 10.87 4.57 1.08
C VAL A 85 10.26 3.27 1.59
N PHE A 86 9.00 3.30 2.06
CA PHE A 86 8.29 2.12 2.54
C PHE A 86 8.10 1.06 1.45
N ASP A 87 7.63 1.43 0.26
CA ASP A 87 7.48 0.47 -0.85
C ASP A 87 8.84 -0.12 -1.26
N PHE A 88 9.90 0.70 -1.25
CA PHE A 88 11.24 0.22 -1.53
C PHE A 88 11.72 -0.75 -0.45
N ALA A 89 11.43 -0.48 0.83
CA ALA A 89 11.74 -1.36 1.94
C ALA A 89 11.03 -2.71 1.83
N VAL A 90 9.76 -2.71 1.41
CA VAL A 90 8.98 -3.94 1.18
C VAL A 90 9.56 -4.73 0.02
N ASN A 91 9.91 -4.07 -1.09
CA ASN A 91 10.38 -4.75 -2.29
C ASN A 91 11.84 -5.23 -2.18
N SER A 92 12.70 -4.49 -1.49
CA SER A 92 14.15 -4.68 -1.51
C SER A 92 14.81 -4.63 -0.13
N GLY A 93 14.05 -4.62 0.95
CA GLY A 93 14.55 -4.62 2.33
C GLY A 93 14.78 -3.22 2.92
N PRO A 94 14.49 -3.00 4.22
CA PRO A 94 14.62 -1.69 4.88
C PRO A 94 16.01 -1.07 4.79
N GLY A 95 17.06 -1.86 5.05
CA GLY A 95 18.44 -1.36 5.03
C GLY A 95 18.88 -0.82 3.67
N ARG A 96 18.41 -1.41 2.57
CA ARG A 96 18.70 -0.88 1.23
C ARG A 96 17.93 0.40 0.97
N ALA A 97 16.65 0.42 1.28
CA ALA A 97 15.82 1.62 1.12
C ALA A 97 16.41 2.80 1.89
N ALA A 98 16.85 2.57 3.14
CA ALA A 98 17.54 3.57 3.96
C ALA A 98 18.83 4.09 3.30
N LYS A 99 19.71 3.21 2.81
CA LYS A 99 20.96 3.63 2.13
C LYS A 99 20.69 4.49 0.89
N TYR A 100 19.68 4.13 0.11
CA TYR A 100 19.32 4.89 -1.09
C TYR A 100 18.72 6.25 -0.74
N LEU A 101 17.87 6.32 0.30
CA LEU A 101 17.40 7.61 0.82
C LEU A 101 18.56 8.49 1.29
N GLN A 102 19.48 7.93 2.08
CA GLN A 102 20.67 8.62 2.56
C GLN A 102 21.52 9.18 1.42
N ALA A 103 21.71 8.39 0.35
CA ALA A 103 22.36 8.84 -0.87
C ALA A 103 21.65 10.03 -1.52
N SER A 104 20.31 9.95 -1.67
CA SER A 104 19.50 11.02 -2.27
C SER A 104 19.58 12.33 -1.47
N VAL A 105 19.74 12.26 -0.16
CA VAL A 105 19.82 13.45 0.70
C VAL A 105 21.25 13.90 1.03
N GLY A 106 22.26 13.14 0.59
CA GLY A 106 23.67 13.53 0.72
C GLY A 106 24.28 13.28 2.10
N VAL A 107 23.82 12.25 2.82
CA VAL A 107 24.37 11.84 4.12
C VAL A 107 25.05 10.46 4.02
N PRO A 108 25.90 10.07 4.98
CA PRO A 108 26.52 8.74 5.00
C PRO A 108 25.50 7.60 4.91
N GLN A 109 25.82 6.58 4.12
CA GLN A 109 24.92 5.46 3.80
C GLN A 109 25.07 4.29 4.79
N ASP A 110 24.84 4.52 6.08
CA ASP A 110 24.92 3.48 7.12
C ASP A 110 23.73 2.49 7.09
N GLY A 111 22.65 2.83 6.37
CA GLY A 111 21.44 2.01 6.24
C GLY A 111 20.50 2.07 7.44
N ARG A 112 20.67 3.05 8.33
CA ARG A 112 19.79 3.32 9.47
C ARG A 112 19.28 4.75 9.38
N ILE A 113 17.96 4.90 9.20
CA ILE A 113 17.35 6.24 9.22
C ILE A 113 17.35 6.72 10.67
N GLY A 114 18.04 7.83 10.92
CA GLY A 114 18.11 8.47 12.23
C GLY A 114 18.06 10.00 12.11
N PRO A 115 18.33 10.74 13.21
CA PRO A 115 18.14 12.19 13.26
C PRO A 115 18.85 12.95 12.13
N ALA A 116 20.08 12.55 11.77
CA ALA A 116 20.83 13.17 10.67
C ALA A 116 20.15 12.97 9.30
N THR A 117 19.66 11.76 9.02
CA THR A 117 18.92 11.48 7.78
C THR A 117 17.61 12.27 7.74
N LEU A 118 16.85 12.28 8.84
CA LEU A 118 15.57 12.99 8.92
C LEU A 118 15.75 14.50 8.75
N ALA A 119 16.79 15.09 9.33
CA ALA A 119 17.12 16.50 9.15
C ALA A 119 17.44 16.79 7.67
N ALA A 120 18.31 16.00 7.04
CA ALA A 120 18.69 16.19 5.63
C ALA A 120 17.52 15.98 4.65
N VAL A 121 16.60 15.06 4.95
CA VAL A 121 15.37 14.89 4.15
C VAL A 121 14.51 16.15 4.20
N LYS A 122 14.39 16.81 5.36
CA LYS A 122 13.54 18.00 5.55
C LYS A 122 14.11 19.28 4.92
N THR A 123 15.40 19.32 4.56
CA THR A 123 16.01 20.48 3.89
C THR A 123 15.81 20.49 2.38
N LYS A 124 15.24 19.42 1.81
CA LYS A 124 14.98 19.28 0.38
C LYS A 124 13.48 19.25 0.09
N PRO A 125 13.02 19.77 -1.08
CA PRO A 125 11.64 19.56 -1.51
C PRO A 125 11.33 18.07 -1.62
N ALA A 126 10.21 17.62 -1.03
CA ALA A 126 9.84 16.21 -0.99
C ALA A 126 9.79 15.57 -2.39
N GLY A 127 9.24 16.29 -3.38
CA GLY A 127 9.19 15.82 -4.77
C GLY A 127 10.56 15.50 -5.35
N VAL A 128 11.58 16.31 -5.06
CA VAL A 128 12.97 16.08 -5.52
C VAL A 128 13.54 14.81 -4.89
N VAL A 129 13.30 14.60 -3.59
CA VAL A 129 13.76 13.39 -2.89
C VAL A 129 13.06 12.15 -3.45
N ILE A 130 11.75 12.22 -3.70
CA ILE A 130 10.96 11.13 -4.29
C ILE A 130 11.49 10.76 -5.68
N ASP A 131 11.72 11.74 -6.55
CA ASP A 131 12.20 11.49 -7.90
C ASP A 131 13.59 10.84 -7.88
N GLN A 132 14.53 11.41 -7.12
CA GLN A 132 15.89 10.88 -6.97
C GLN A 132 15.89 9.46 -6.41
N LEU A 133 15.08 9.17 -5.40
CA LEU A 133 14.98 7.84 -4.80
C LEU A 133 14.45 6.82 -5.80
N CYS A 134 13.37 7.17 -6.50
CA CYS A 134 12.76 6.29 -7.51
C CYS A 134 13.69 6.05 -8.71
N ASP A 135 14.47 7.05 -9.15
CA ASP A 135 15.43 6.89 -10.25
C ASP A 135 16.58 5.98 -9.83
N ALA A 136 17.14 6.21 -8.64
CA ALA A 136 18.20 5.39 -8.08
C ALA A 136 17.73 3.94 -7.89
N ARG A 137 16.50 3.74 -7.39
CA ARG A 137 15.88 2.41 -7.27
C ARG A 137 15.74 1.74 -8.64
N LEU A 138 15.22 2.43 -9.65
CA LEU A 138 15.03 1.84 -10.97
C LEU A 138 16.38 1.49 -11.63
N ALA A 139 17.40 2.33 -11.46
CA ALA A 139 18.76 2.06 -11.92
C ALA A 139 19.38 0.83 -11.20
N PHE A 140 19.08 0.63 -9.92
CA PHE A 140 19.43 -0.59 -9.20
C PHE A 140 18.74 -1.82 -9.81
N LEU A 141 17.42 -1.78 -9.96
CA LEU A 141 16.63 -2.91 -10.47
C LEU A 141 17.07 -3.33 -11.88
N ARG A 142 17.41 -2.35 -12.74
CA ARG A 142 17.94 -2.58 -14.11
C ARG A 142 19.22 -3.40 -14.16
N ARG A 143 20.01 -3.42 -13.08
CA ARG A 143 21.28 -4.16 -12.99
C ARG A 143 21.10 -5.59 -12.47
N LEU A 144 19.89 -5.97 -12.08
CA LEU A 144 19.64 -7.33 -11.61
C LEU A 144 19.64 -8.33 -12.78
N PRO A 145 20.22 -9.53 -12.63
CA PRO A 145 20.23 -10.54 -13.69
C PRO A 145 18.83 -10.94 -14.18
N THR A 146 17.83 -10.79 -13.31
CA THR A 146 16.43 -11.14 -13.58
C THR A 146 15.63 -9.99 -14.21
N TRP A 147 16.27 -8.87 -14.55
CA TRP A 147 15.63 -7.72 -15.19
C TRP A 147 14.92 -8.08 -16.49
N ALA A 148 15.51 -8.94 -17.33
CA ALA A 148 14.90 -9.36 -18.59
C ALA A 148 13.51 -9.99 -18.40
N THR A 149 13.26 -10.62 -17.25
CA THR A 149 12.00 -11.30 -16.95
C THR A 149 11.02 -10.41 -16.18
N PHE A 150 11.49 -9.61 -15.20
CA PHE A 150 10.60 -8.85 -14.30
C PHE A 150 10.66 -7.33 -14.47
N GLY A 151 11.57 -6.82 -15.28
CA GLY A 151 11.90 -5.40 -15.38
C GLY A 151 10.70 -4.52 -15.75
N ARG A 152 9.76 -5.04 -16.56
CA ARG A 152 8.51 -4.35 -16.86
C ARG A 152 7.67 -4.12 -15.60
N GLY A 153 7.31 -5.19 -14.88
CA GLY A 153 6.50 -5.07 -13.66
C GLY A 153 7.17 -4.23 -12.58
N TRP A 154 8.49 -4.31 -12.47
CA TRP A 154 9.26 -3.44 -11.56
C TRP A 154 9.24 -1.97 -11.97
N SER A 155 9.38 -1.68 -13.28
CA SER A 155 9.27 -0.31 -13.79
C SER A 155 7.87 0.27 -13.53
N ASP A 156 6.84 -0.52 -13.79
CA ASP A 156 5.44 -0.11 -13.58
C ASP A 156 5.15 0.16 -12.10
N ARG A 157 5.66 -0.70 -11.18
CA ARG A 157 5.55 -0.48 -9.73
C ARG A 157 6.24 0.81 -9.31
N VAL A 158 7.49 1.04 -9.73
CA VAL A 158 8.24 2.25 -9.36
C VAL A 158 7.56 3.51 -9.90
N GLY A 159 7.06 3.47 -11.15
CA GLY A 159 6.32 4.59 -11.75
C GLY A 159 5.02 4.91 -11.01
N SER A 160 4.24 3.88 -10.65
CA SER A 160 3.00 4.04 -9.88
C SER A 160 3.26 4.61 -8.49
N VAL A 161 4.28 4.11 -7.78
CA VAL A 161 4.69 4.60 -6.46
C VAL A 161 5.15 6.06 -6.55
N ARG A 162 5.98 6.41 -7.55
CA ARG A 162 6.41 7.79 -7.78
C ARG A 162 5.20 8.71 -7.93
N ALA A 163 4.26 8.37 -8.81
CA ALA A 163 3.08 9.20 -9.06
C ALA A 163 2.25 9.42 -7.78
N GLN A 164 2.01 8.35 -7.01
CA GLN A 164 1.24 8.45 -5.76
C GLN A 164 1.99 9.23 -4.67
N ALA A 165 3.30 9.04 -4.55
CA ALA A 165 4.14 9.77 -3.61
C ALA A 165 4.17 11.27 -3.93
N LEU A 166 4.28 11.64 -5.21
CA LEU A 166 4.20 13.04 -5.64
C LEU A 166 2.84 13.65 -5.30
N LEU A 167 1.73 12.95 -5.56
CA LEU A 167 0.39 13.41 -5.16
C LEU A 167 0.25 13.60 -3.64
N MET A 168 0.81 12.70 -2.84
CA MET A 168 0.82 12.81 -1.38
C MET A 168 1.60 14.04 -0.91
N SER A 169 2.82 14.25 -1.44
CA SER A 169 3.66 15.39 -1.09
C SER A 169 3.04 16.75 -1.50
N ALA A 170 2.35 16.80 -2.65
CA ALA A 170 1.67 18.00 -3.11
C ALA A 170 0.46 18.36 -2.22
N ALA A 171 -0.35 17.36 -1.85
CA ALA A 171 -1.51 17.57 -0.97
C ALA A 171 -1.12 18.09 0.42
N ALA A 172 0.07 17.73 0.92
CA ALA A 172 0.61 18.23 2.18
C ALA A 172 1.10 19.68 2.10
N THR A 173 1.48 20.13 0.90
CA THR A 173 2.02 21.48 0.66
C THR A 173 0.93 22.48 0.29
N ALA A 174 -0.23 22.00 -0.19
CA ALA A 174 -1.36 22.86 -0.49
C ALA A 174 -1.82 23.59 0.79
N PRO A 175 -1.96 24.94 0.80
CA PRO A 175 -2.57 25.63 1.92
C PRO A 175 -3.96 25.02 2.12
N ALA A 176 -4.28 24.66 3.37
CA ALA A 176 -5.61 24.18 3.73
C ALA A 176 -6.62 25.15 3.13
N SER A 177 -7.31 24.74 2.07
CA SER A 177 -8.28 25.59 1.42
C SER A 177 -9.27 26.01 2.50
N VAL A 178 -9.43 27.32 2.66
CA VAL A 178 -10.50 27.89 3.48
C VAL A 178 -11.75 27.16 3.05
N ARG A 179 -12.28 26.29 3.92
CA ARG A 179 -13.62 25.76 3.75
C ARG A 179 -14.51 26.99 3.73
N LEU A 180 -14.97 27.38 2.55
CA LEU A 180 -16.12 28.27 2.45
C LEU A 180 -17.23 27.53 3.19
N ALA A 181 -17.54 28.03 4.39
CA ALA A 181 -18.69 27.58 5.14
C ALA A 181 -19.89 27.70 4.21
N MET A 182 -20.53 26.58 3.91
CA MET A 182 -21.84 26.62 3.28
C MET A 182 -22.73 27.50 4.16
N PRO A 183 -23.44 28.49 3.60
CA PRO A 183 -24.37 29.27 4.40
C PRO A 183 -25.41 28.30 4.97
N ALA A 184 -25.72 28.48 6.26
CA ALA A 184 -26.73 27.70 6.97
C ALA A 184 -28.04 27.68 6.16
N PRO A 185 -28.82 26.57 6.21
CA PRO A 185 -30.12 26.53 5.56
C PRO A 185 -31.01 27.64 6.13
N VAL A 186 -31.52 28.50 5.26
CA VAL A 186 -32.56 29.47 5.62
C VAL A 186 -33.80 28.68 6.10
N PRO A 187 -34.43 29.03 7.23
CA PRO A 187 -35.61 28.33 7.70
C PRO A 187 -36.76 28.53 6.70
N GLN A 188 -37.31 27.43 6.16
CA GLN A 188 -38.58 27.49 5.43
C GLN A 188 -39.72 27.75 6.43
N PRO A 189 -40.73 28.60 6.10
CA PRO A 189 -41.89 28.78 6.96
C PRO A 189 -42.78 27.54 6.93
N ALA A 190 -43.28 27.14 8.09
CA ALA A 190 -44.19 26.01 8.27
C ALA A 190 -45.51 26.19 7.49
N PRO A 191 -46.11 25.14 6.91
CA PRO A 191 -47.44 25.22 6.32
C PRO A 191 -48.52 25.27 7.41
N LEU A 192 -49.45 26.22 7.25
CA LEU A 192 -50.66 26.37 8.05
C LEU A 192 -51.63 25.21 7.72
N ALA A 193 -52.30 24.68 8.74
CA ALA A 193 -53.25 23.57 8.65
C ALA A 193 -54.65 23.97 8.12
N ALA A 194 -55.46 22.92 7.88
CA ALA A 194 -56.89 22.86 7.50
C ALA A 194 -57.13 22.61 5.99
N GLU A 195 -57.97 21.69 5.52
CA GLU A 195 -59.12 20.98 6.11
C GLU A 195 -59.50 19.74 5.26
N THR A 196 -60.23 18.79 5.84
CA THR A 196 -60.73 17.55 5.21
C THR A 196 -62.14 17.75 4.62
N PRO A 197 -62.57 16.96 3.61
CA PRO A 197 -63.76 16.13 3.89
C PRO A 197 -63.72 14.70 3.29
N ALA A 198 -64.72 13.94 3.74
CA ALA A 198 -64.87 12.48 3.79
C ALA A 198 -65.41 11.77 2.52
N GLY A 199 -65.25 10.43 2.50
CA GLY A 199 -66.08 9.42 1.79
C GLY A 199 -65.54 9.00 0.42
N THR A 200 -65.31 7.73 0.06
CA THR A 200 -66.28 6.59 0.03
C THR A 200 -65.54 5.25 -0.26
N LYS A 201 -66.25 4.13 -0.01
CA LYS A 201 -65.98 2.67 0.06
C LYS A 201 -65.20 1.91 -1.09
N PRO A 202 -64.87 0.60 -0.91
CA PRO A 202 -63.75 -0.12 -1.56
C PRO A 202 -64.08 -1.30 -2.54
N VAL A 203 -63.02 -1.93 -3.11
CA VAL A 203 -62.85 -3.30 -3.73
C VAL A 203 -63.09 -3.42 -5.27
N PRO A 204 -62.51 -4.36 -6.09
CA PRO A 204 -61.53 -5.47 -5.90
C PRO A 204 -60.29 -5.51 -6.85
N ALA A 205 -59.48 -6.58 -6.68
CA ALA A 205 -58.22 -6.94 -7.32
C ALA A 205 -58.28 -7.80 -8.62
N SER A 206 -57.08 -8.01 -9.21
CA SER A 206 -56.57 -9.07 -10.13
C SER A 206 -56.54 -8.78 -11.65
N PRO A 207 -55.69 -9.47 -12.48
CA PRO A 207 -54.40 -10.16 -12.23
C PRO A 207 -53.30 -9.88 -13.30
N ALA A 208 -52.17 -10.61 -13.21
CA ALA A 208 -50.89 -10.57 -13.98
C ALA A 208 -51.00 -10.86 -15.52
N PRO A 209 -49.91 -10.78 -16.32
CA PRO A 209 -48.86 -11.84 -16.42
C PRO A 209 -47.43 -11.24 -16.59
N GLY A 210 -46.28 -11.91 -16.57
CA GLY A 210 -45.88 -13.31 -16.73
C GLY A 210 -44.64 -13.40 -17.65
N GLY A 211 -43.43 -13.39 -17.06
CA GLY A 211 -42.13 -13.88 -17.60
C GLY A 211 -41.48 -13.16 -18.80
N PRO A 212 -40.23 -13.55 -19.21
CA PRO A 212 -39.27 -14.47 -18.60
C PRO A 212 -37.92 -13.81 -18.24
N GLY A 213 -37.08 -14.53 -17.47
CA GLY A 213 -35.76 -14.08 -17.03
C GLY A 213 -34.60 -14.45 -17.95
N ILE A 214 -33.40 -14.39 -17.33
CA ILE A 214 -32.05 -14.81 -17.76
C ILE A 214 -31.20 -13.71 -18.46
N PRO A 215 -29.85 -13.62 -18.27
CA PRO A 215 -28.95 -14.17 -17.25
C PRO A 215 -28.06 -13.13 -16.52
N ALA A 216 -27.46 -13.60 -15.43
CA ALA A 216 -26.30 -13.01 -14.77
C ALA A 216 -25.12 -12.82 -15.74
N ALA A 217 -24.57 -11.60 -15.77
CA ALA A 217 -23.34 -11.31 -16.49
C ALA A 217 -22.12 -11.84 -15.71
N ALA A 218 -21.32 -12.60 -16.44
CA ALA A 218 -20.15 -13.32 -15.99
C ALA A 218 -19.06 -12.41 -15.39
N LYS A 219 -18.43 -12.90 -14.32
CA LYS A 219 -17.16 -12.39 -13.79
C LYS A 219 -16.06 -12.63 -14.83
N ALA A 220 -15.57 -11.57 -15.46
CA ALA A 220 -14.30 -11.60 -16.17
C ALA A 220 -13.15 -11.54 -15.15
N GLY A 221 -12.80 -12.71 -14.60
CA GLY A 221 -11.50 -12.92 -13.97
C GLY A 221 -10.49 -13.32 -15.05
N GLY A 222 -9.41 -12.56 -15.20
CA GLY A 222 -8.40 -12.80 -16.23
C GLY A 222 -7.03 -12.21 -15.87
N LEU A 223 -6.18 -13.07 -15.31
CA LEU A 223 -4.71 -13.10 -15.36
C LEU A 223 -3.92 -11.78 -15.22
N ILE A 224 -3.52 -11.46 -13.98
CA ILE A 224 -2.19 -10.88 -13.69
C ILE A 224 -1.58 -11.68 -12.52
N ALA A 225 -1.39 -12.98 -12.72
CA ALA A 225 -0.84 -13.88 -11.72
C ALA A 225 0.25 -14.76 -12.33
N ALA A 226 1.30 -14.12 -12.86
CA ALA A 226 2.50 -14.83 -13.31
C ALA A 226 3.80 -14.03 -13.15
N CYS A 227 3.74 -12.68 -13.04
CA CYS A 227 4.95 -11.86 -12.99
C CYS A 227 5.56 -11.64 -11.59
N LEU A 228 4.95 -12.15 -10.51
CA LEU A 228 5.39 -11.86 -9.14
C LEU A 228 6.10 -13.02 -8.43
N LEU A 229 6.03 -14.26 -8.96
CA LEU A 229 6.60 -15.43 -8.28
C LEU A 229 8.14 -15.51 -8.34
N VAL A 230 8.79 -14.73 -9.21
CA VAL A 230 10.25 -14.81 -9.40
C VAL A 230 10.96 -13.47 -9.15
N ALA A 231 10.23 -12.39 -8.90
CA ALA A 231 10.76 -11.23 -8.17
C ALA A 231 11.27 -11.64 -6.76
N TYR A 232 10.76 -12.75 -6.25
CA TYR A 232 11.17 -13.41 -5.02
C TYR A 232 12.59 -14.01 -5.09
N ALA A 233 13.08 -14.46 -6.25
CA ALA A 233 14.44 -14.99 -6.36
C ALA A 233 15.53 -13.92 -6.19
N ALA A 234 15.21 -12.65 -6.46
CA ALA A 234 16.10 -11.52 -6.19
C ALA A 234 16.15 -11.15 -4.70
N TRP A 235 15.07 -11.40 -3.94
CA TRP A 235 15.02 -11.27 -2.48
C TRP A 235 16.03 -12.22 -1.78
N HIS A 236 16.27 -13.39 -2.37
CA HIS A 236 17.14 -14.42 -1.79
C HIS A 236 18.60 -14.05 -1.61
N ARG A 237 19.15 -13.21 -2.49
CA ARG A 237 20.53 -12.74 -2.31
C ARG A 237 20.66 -11.61 -1.28
N ILE A 238 19.53 -11.05 -0.83
CA ILE A 238 19.49 -9.87 0.04
C ILE A 238 19.17 -10.30 1.48
N ALA A 239 18.25 -11.25 1.68
CA ALA A 239 17.88 -11.74 3.00
C ALA A 239 19.05 -12.49 3.69
N VAL A 240 19.85 -13.26 2.94
CA VAL A 240 21.05 -13.95 3.46
C VAL A 240 22.13 -12.95 3.94
N ALA A 241 22.20 -11.76 3.33
CA ALA A 241 23.14 -10.71 3.76
C ALA A 241 22.70 -9.96 5.03
N LEU A 242 21.43 -10.04 5.42
CA LEU A 242 20.88 -9.32 6.59
C LEU A 242 20.88 -10.17 7.88
N GLN A 243 21.06 -11.48 7.80
CA GLN A 243 21.27 -12.34 8.98
C GLN A 243 22.71 -12.31 9.52
N GLY A 244 23.63 -11.64 8.82
CA GLY A 244 25.04 -11.50 9.25
C GLY A 244 25.42 -10.11 9.76
N ILE A 245 24.50 -9.14 9.83
CA ILE A 245 24.81 -7.74 10.22
C ILE A 245 23.76 -7.16 11.18
N PHE A 246 23.09 -8.01 11.97
CA PHE A 246 22.40 -7.62 13.21
C PHE A 246 22.55 -8.73 14.24
#